data_AF-A0A4T0FPY7-F1
#
_entry.id   AF-A0A4T0FPY7-F1
#
_cell.length_a   1.000
_cell.length_b   1.000
_cell.length_c   1.000
_cell.angle_alpha   90.00
_cell.angle_beta   90.00
_cell.angle_gamma   90.00
#
_symmetry.space_group_name_H-M   'P 1'
#
loop_
_entity.id
_entity.type
_entity.pdbx_description
1 polymer ?
#
loop_
_entity_poly.entity_id
_entity_poly.type
_entity_poly.pdbx_seq_one_letter_code
_entity_poly.pdbx_strand_id
1 'polypeptide(L)'
;MRVDTAFSDYRCESTNNNEVHIEISMEHLYRAIKSAHDTDNVLMRLMKKGVTPTLSLSIDKLSHYNSRFTIEQDVPCRPQKQTYTDDFRGPDLPYRDVTIQLPNLNRLKIVLEKLRILDNFVTIRADYRGTLEFSILNDHVGVRTSFDGLDTEAKEGATGQVVVDSRQLIRLFQVPDITAKGYLSICNHNCLAFYAFFETYNSEPAENSEHLVFIIPSKML
;
A
#
# COMPACT_ATOMS: atom_id res chain seq x y z
N MET A 1 1.05 -3.67 10.62
CA MET A 1 0.22 -4.70 11.24
C MET A 1 1.04 -5.55 12.18
N ARG A 2 0.98 -5.19 13.47
CA ARG A 2 1.46 -6.02 14.56
C ARG A 2 0.56 -7.23 14.67
N VAL A 3 1.14 -8.39 14.95
CA VAL A 3 0.38 -9.63 15.09
C VAL A 3 -0.67 -9.51 16.21
N ASP A 4 -0.29 -8.86 17.32
CA ASP A 4 -1.11 -8.70 18.52
C ASP A 4 -2.38 -7.85 18.30
N THR A 5 -2.39 -6.97 17.28
CA THR A 5 -3.55 -6.15 16.93
C THR A 5 -4.40 -6.78 15.82
N ALA A 6 -3.80 -7.69 15.06
CA ALA A 6 -4.42 -8.37 13.92
C ALA A 6 -5.22 -9.62 14.30
N PHE A 7 -4.74 -10.38 15.29
CA PHE A 7 -5.25 -11.70 15.64
C PHE A 7 -5.58 -11.79 17.12
N SER A 8 -6.71 -12.43 17.45
CA SER A 8 -7.09 -12.72 18.84
C SER A 8 -6.25 -13.85 19.44
N ASP A 9 -5.76 -14.77 18.61
CA ASP A 9 -4.82 -15.84 18.97
C ASP A 9 -3.84 -16.03 17.80
N TYR A 10 -2.56 -16.17 18.13
CA TYR A 10 -1.50 -16.38 17.15
C TYR A 10 -0.43 -17.31 17.73
N ARG A 11 -0.10 -18.33 16.95
CA ARG A 11 0.99 -19.26 17.25
C ARG A 11 1.79 -19.53 15.98
N CYS A 12 3.08 -19.25 16.05
CA CYS A 12 4.05 -19.60 15.01
C CYS A 12 5.28 -20.22 15.66
N GLU A 13 5.61 -21.45 15.25
CA GLU A 13 6.76 -22.20 15.74
C GLU A 13 7.57 -22.67 14.53
N SER A 14 8.85 -22.31 14.51
CA SER A 14 9.75 -22.61 13.39
C SER A 14 11.17 -22.70 13.89
N THR A 15 11.97 -23.59 13.30
CA THR A 15 13.41 -23.68 13.58
C THR A 15 14.20 -22.47 13.07
N ASN A 16 13.54 -21.59 12.32
CA ASN A 16 14.08 -20.35 11.78
C ASN A 16 13.55 -19.16 12.58
N ASN A 17 14.03 -18.98 13.81
CA ASN A 17 13.63 -17.88 14.71
C ASN A 17 12.11 -17.70 14.87
N ASN A 18 11.34 -18.80 14.85
CA ASN A 18 9.87 -18.75 14.86
C ASN A 18 9.24 -17.96 13.70
N GLU A 19 9.96 -17.80 12.59
CA GLU A 19 9.46 -17.20 11.36
C GLU A 19 9.24 -18.25 10.27
N VAL A 20 8.13 -18.12 9.55
CA VAL A 20 7.78 -18.96 8.40
C VAL A 20 7.46 -18.07 7.22
N HIS A 21 8.34 -18.09 6.21
CA HIS A 21 8.15 -17.35 4.99
C HIS A 21 7.45 -18.22 3.94
N ILE A 22 6.35 -17.71 3.39
CA ILE A 22 5.58 -18.38 2.35
C ILE A 22 5.40 -17.46 1.16
N GLU A 23 5.45 -18.03 -0.04
CA GLU A 23 5.02 -17.39 -1.27
C GLU A 23 3.62 -17.90 -1.60
N ILE A 24 2.73 -16.97 -1.93
CA ILE A 24 1.31 -17.24 -2.16
C ILE A 24 0.80 -16.38 -3.32
N SER A 25 -0.11 -16.95 -4.12
CA SER A 25 -0.80 -16.17 -5.14
C SER A 25 -1.75 -15.18 -4.48
N MET A 26 -1.50 -13.88 -4.65
CA MET A 26 -2.38 -12.83 -4.13
C MET A 26 -3.81 -12.94 -4.69
N GLU A 27 -3.97 -13.41 -5.92
CA GLU A 27 -5.29 -13.63 -6.50
C GLU A 27 -6.07 -14.73 -5.78
N HIS A 28 -5.40 -15.84 -5.44
CA HIS A 28 -6.01 -16.94 -4.71
C HIS A 28 -6.31 -16.55 -3.26
N LEU A 29 -5.36 -15.86 -2.62
CA LEU A 29 -5.52 -15.37 -1.27
C LEU A 29 -6.68 -14.37 -1.18
N TYR A 30 -6.77 -13.42 -2.10
CA TYR A 30 -7.88 -12.48 -2.17
C TYR A 30 -9.23 -13.18 -2.32
N ARG A 31 -9.32 -14.19 -3.19
CA ARG A 31 -10.55 -14.99 -3.36
C ARG A 31 -10.94 -15.71 -2.07
N ALA A 32 -9.98 -16.29 -1.35
CA ALA A 32 -10.22 -16.96 -0.08
C ALA A 32 -10.70 -15.97 1.00
N ILE A 33 -9.98 -14.85 1.18
CA ILE A 33 -10.31 -13.81 2.17
C ILE A 33 -11.67 -13.17 1.86
N LYS A 34 -12.04 -13.01 0.59
CA LYS A 34 -13.36 -12.47 0.23
C LYS A 34 -14.51 -13.29 0.79
N SER A 35 -14.33 -14.60 0.95
CA SER A 35 -15.34 -15.45 1.57
C SER A 35 -15.46 -15.24 3.09
N ALA A 36 -14.44 -14.65 3.72
CA ALA A 36 -14.42 -14.27 5.13
C ALA A 36 -14.99 -12.86 5.41
N HIS A 37 -15.39 -12.12 4.37
CA HIS A 37 -16.07 -10.83 4.54
C HIS A 37 -17.35 -11.00 5.36
N ASP A 38 -17.58 -10.07 6.29
CA ASP A 38 -18.67 -10.05 7.28
C ASP A 38 -18.76 -11.36 8.10
N THR A 39 -17.64 -11.84 8.63
CA THR A 39 -17.62 -12.98 9.56
C THR A 39 -16.94 -12.64 10.86
N ASP A 40 -17.43 -13.27 11.93
CA ASP A 40 -16.93 -13.02 13.28
C ASP A 40 -15.70 -13.85 13.60
N ASN A 41 -15.52 -15.01 12.96
CA ASN A 41 -14.44 -15.95 13.28
C ASN A 41 -13.81 -16.56 12.03
N VAL A 42 -12.51 -16.35 11.89
CA VAL A 42 -11.67 -16.90 10.82
C VAL A 42 -10.44 -17.53 11.46
N LEU A 43 -10.21 -18.82 11.18
CA LEU A 43 -9.01 -19.53 11.62
C LEU A 43 -8.11 -19.78 10.41
N MET A 44 -6.89 -19.22 10.47
CA MET A 44 -5.87 -19.42 9.44
C MET A 44 -4.85 -20.46 9.90
N ARG A 45 -4.58 -21.48 9.07
CA ARG A 45 -3.66 -22.57 9.39
C ARG A 45 -2.76 -22.89 8.22
N LEU A 46 -1.44 -22.85 8.44
CA LEU A 46 -0.49 -23.43 7.50
C LEU A 46 -0.44 -24.94 7.70
N MET A 47 -0.80 -25.70 6.67
CA MET A 47 -0.86 -27.17 6.74
C MET A 47 -0.37 -27.81 5.45
N LYS A 48 -0.07 -29.11 5.51
CA LYS A 48 0.30 -29.91 4.33
C LYS A 48 -0.91 -30.75 3.91
N LYS A 49 -1.53 -30.43 2.77
CA LYS A 49 -2.61 -31.22 2.18
C LYS A 49 -2.02 -32.12 1.09
N GLY A 50 -1.81 -33.40 1.43
CA GLY A 50 -1.12 -34.35 0.57
C GLY A 50 0.36 -33.98 0.40
N VAL A 51 0.76 -33.63 -0.82
CA VAL A 51 2.13 -33.16 -1.14
C VAL A 51 2.25 -31.64 -1.18
N THR A 52 1.13 -30.91 -1.15
CA THR A 52 1.09 -29.46 -1.33
C THR A 52 1.00 -28.74 0.02
N PRO A 53 1.93 -27.81 0.32
CA PRO A 53 1.77 -26.87 1.43
C PRO A 53 0.63 -25.88 1.11
N THR A 54 -0.26 -25.68 2.07
CA THR A 54 -1.51 -24.93 1.89
C THR A 54 -1.78 -24.06 3.09
N LEU A 55 -2.09 -22.79 2.86
CA LEU A 55 -2.71 -21.91 3.83
C LEU A 55 -4.22 -22.16 3.78
N SER A 56 -4.75 -22.79 4.82
CA SER A 56 -6.16 -23.13 4.96
C SER A 56 -6.87 -22.10 5.83
N LEU A 57 -8.03 -21.64 5.39
CA LEU A 57 -8.89 -20.69 6.10
C LEU A 57 -10.20 -21.40 6.43
N SER A 58 -10.46 -21.63 7.71
CA SER A 58 -11.74 -22.10 8.23
C SER A 58 -12.56 -20.88 8.66
N ILE A 59 -13.69 -20.65 8.00
CA ILE A 59 -14.50 -19.44 8.14
C ILE A 59 -15.90 -19.82 8.62
N ASP A 60 -16.26 -19.40 9.82
CA ASP A 60 -17.57 -19.71 10.38
C ASP A 60 -18.60 -18.68 9.92
N LYS A 61 -19.68 -19.17 9.29
CA LYS A 61 -20.79 -18.36 8.79
C LYS A 61 -22.13 -18.78 9.37
N LEU A 62 -23.01 -17.80 9.48
CA LEU A 62 -24.42 -17.99 9.74
C LEU A 62 -25.18 -17.96 8.41
N SER A 63 -26.01 -18.97 8.16
CA SER A 63 -26.90 -18.99 7.01
C SER A 63 -28.11 -18.08 7.23
N HIS A 64 -28.84 -17.78 6.14
CA HIS A 64 -30.12 -17.06 6.21
C HIS A 64 -31.16 -17.74 7.10
N TYR A 65 -31.06 -19.05 7.32
CA TYR A 65 -31.95 -19.82 8.19
C TYR A 65 -31.39 -19.97 9.62
N ASN A 66 -30.45 -19.11 10.01
CA ASN A 66 -29.83 -19.11 11.33
C ASN A 66 -29.06 -20.41 11.67
N SER A 67 -28.69 -21.20 10.66
CA SER A 67 -27.84 -22.39 10.82
C SER A 67 -26.37 -22.02 10.65
N ARG A 68 -25.50 -22.54 11.51
CA ARG A 68 -24.05 -22.33 11.42
C ARG A 68 -23.43 -23.34 10.47
N PHE A 69 -22.52 -22.89 9.62
CA PHE A 69 -21.71 -23.73 8.76
C PHE A 69 -20.31 -23.14 8.60
N THR A 70 -19.34 -23.99 8.29
CA THR A 70 -17.95 -23.58 8.10
C THR A 70 -17.58 -23.67 6.63
N ILE A 71 -17.00 -22.61 6.10
CA ILE A 71 -16.40 -22.56 4.76
C ILE A 71 -14.91 -22.83 4.91
N GLU A 72 -14.41 -23.83 4.18
CA GLU A 72 -12.99 -24.15 4.09
C GLU A 72 -12.44 -23.61 2.77
N GLN A 73 -11.48 -22.69 2.85
CA GLN A 73 -10.74 -22.19 1.68
C GLN A 73 -9.28 -22.60 1.76
N ASP A 74 -8.82 -23.28 0.72
CA ASP A 74 -7.43 -23.74 0.62
C ASP A 74 -6.66 -22.92 -0.40
N VAL A 75 -5.62 -22.24 0.07
CA VAL A 75 -4.72 -21.48 -0.79
C VAL A 75 -3.36 -22.16 -0.84
N PRO A 76 -3.01 -22.82 -1.96
CA PRO A 76 -1.68 -23.39 -2.14
C PRO A 76 -0.59 -22.33 -1.96
N CYS A 77 0.47 -22.70 -1.26
CA CYS A 77 1.60 -21.82 -0.98
C CYS A 77 2.92 -22.58 -1.10
N ARG A 78 4.02 -21.84 -1.26
CA ARG A 78 5.37 -22.38 -1.35
C ARG A 78 6.22 -21.86 -0.19
N PRO A 79 6.68 -22.71 0.74
CA PRO A 79 7.63 -22.32 1.76
C PRO A 79 8.92 -21.79 1.13
N GLN A 80 9.44 -20.68 1.65
CA GLN A 80 10.71 -20.10 1.21
C GLN A 80 11.83 -20.49 2.18
N LYS A 81 13.04 -20.66 1.64
CA LYS A 81 14.25 -20.83 2.46
C LYS A 81 14.74 -19.47 2.92
N GLN A 82 15.32 -19.42 4.12
CA GLN A 82 15.80 -18.17 4.72
C GLN A 82 16.70 -17.35 3.78
N THR A 83 17.62 -18.00 3.09
CA THR A 83 18.58 -17.36 2.17
C THR A 83 17.91 -16.52 1.08
N TYR A 84 16.73 -16.92 0.57
CA TYR A 84 16.01 -16.13 -0.41
C TYR A 84 15.26 -14.96 0.22
N THR A 85 14.93 -15.05 1.51
CA THR A 85 14.19 -14.02 2.24
C THR A 85 15.05 -12.84 2.64
N ASP A 86 16.35 -13.05 2.82
CA ASP A 86 17.29 -11.96 3.09
C ASP A 86 17.33 -10.95 1.91
N ASP A 87 17.04 -11.40 0.69
CA ASP A 87 16.90 -10.58 -0.51
C ASP A 87 15.54 -9.84 -0.60
N PHE A 88 14.52 -10.26 0.15
CA PHE A 88 13.20 -9.63 0.21
C PHE A 88 13.09 -8.54 1.27
N ARG A 89 14.21 -7.89 1.61
CA ARG A 89 14.18 -6.67 2.41
C ARG A 89 13.56 -5.54 1.60
N GLY A 90 12.72 -4.73 2.24
CA GLY A 90 12.18 -3.53 1.61
C GLY A 90 13.31 -2.65 1.08
N PRO A 91 13.14 -1.99 -0.07
CA PRO A 91 14.20 -1.17 -0.66
C PRO A 91 14.56 -0.03 0.29
N ASP A 92 15.85 0.21 0.46
CA ASP A 92 16.34 1.35 1.23
C ASP A 92 15.85 2.64 0.57
N LEU A 93 14.99 3.36 1.28
CA LEU A 93 14.49 4.65 0.81
C LEU A 93 15.57 5.72 1.00
N PRO A 94 15.89 6.49 -0.05
CA PRO A 94 16.77 7.63 0.09
C PRO A 94 16.16 8.71 0.99
N TYR A 95 16.97 9.69 1.39
CA TYR A 95 16.52 10.81 2.21
C TYR A 95 15.34 11.56 1.54
N ARG A 96 14.32 11.86 2.35
CA ARG A 96 13.08 12.53 1.92
C ARG A 96 13.27 14.04 2.00
N ASP A 97 13.07 14.75 0.90
CA ASP A 97 13.26 16.20 0.87
C ASP A 97 12.00 16.94 1.33
N VAL A 98 10.85 16.44 0.89
CA VAL A 98 9.53 16.97 1.21
C VAL A 98 8.56 15.81 1.38
N THR A 99 7.88 15.75 2.52
CA THR A 99 6.73 14.88 2.75
C THR A 99 5.49 15.73 2.89
N ILE A 100 4.50 15.54 2.04
CA ILE A 100 3.28 16.35 2.02
C ILE A 100 2.04 15.49 2.21
N GLN A 101 1.09 15.96 3.02
CA GLN A 101 -0.20 15.33 3.17
C GLN A 101 -0.99 15.50 1.87
N LEU A 102 -1.55 14.41 1.37
CA LEU A 102 -2.36 14.45 0.16
C LEU A 102 -3.73 15.05 0.46
N PRO A 103 -4.27 15.85 -0.48
CA PRO A 103 -5.69 16.18 -0.46
C PRO A 103 -6.53 14.93 -0.75
N ASN A 104 -7.83 15.12 -0.99
CA ASN A 104 -8.73 14.02 -1.29
C ASN A 104 -8.24 13.14 -2.47
N LEU A 105 -7.96 11.86 -2.20
CA LEU A 105 -7.41 10.91 -3.18
C LEU A 105 -8.33 10.71 -4.39
N ASN A 106 -9.65 10.76 -4.21
CA ASN A 106 -10.60 10.67 -5.33
C ASN A 106 -10.48 11.89 -6.25
N ARG A 107 -10.28 13.10 -5.70
CA ARG A 107 -10.04 14.31 -6.50
C ARG A 107 -8.72 14.21 -7.26
N LEU A 108 -7.66 13.76 -6.60
CA LEU A 108 -6.35 13.58 -7.23
C LEU A 108 -6.40 12.56 -8.37
N LYS A 109 -7.10 11.43 -8.17
CA LYS A 109 -7.33 10.44 -9.22
C LYS A 109 -7.98 11.06 -10.45
N ILE A 110 -9.05 11.84 -10.28
CA ILE A 110 -9.75 12.51 -11.39
C ILE A 110 -8.81 13.48 -12.12
N VAL A 111 -7.97 14.24 -11.40
CA VAL A 111 -6.99 15.15 -11.99
C VAL A 111 -5.97 14.35 -12.81
N LEU A 112 -5.39 13.29 -12.24
CA LEU A 112 -4.43 12.43 -12.92
C LEU A 112 -5.03 11.75 -14.16
N GLU A 113 -6.28 11.30 -14.11
CA GLU A 113 -6.97 10.69 -15.25
C GLU A 113 -7.13 11.67 -16.41
N LYS A 114 -7.40 12.96 -16.13
CA LYS A 114 -7.48 14.02 -17.15
C LYS A 114 -6.11 14.36 -17.71
N LEU A 115 -5.11 14.50 -16.84
CA LEU A 115 -3.72 14.76 -17.24
C LEU A 115 -3.16 13.65 -18.13
N ARG A 116 -3.46 12.38 -17.81
CA ARG A 116 -3.02 11.21 -18.58
C ARG A 116 -3.41 11.24 -20.06
N ILE A 117 -4.51 11.92 -20.40
CA ILE A 117 -4.95 12.06 -21.81
C ILE A 117 -3.92 12.83 -22.63
N LEU A 118 -3.14 13.72 -21.99
CA LEU A 118 -2.15 14.59 -22.63
C LEU A 118 -0.74 13.97 -22.66
N ASP A 119 -0.33 13.31 -21.57
CA ASP A 119 0.93 12.56 -21.48
C ASP A 119 0.81 11.45 -20.42
N ASN A 120 1.52 10.34 -20.61
CA ASN A 120 1.55 9.25 -19.64
C ASN A 120 2.36 9.61 -18.38
N PHE A 121 3.33 10.53 -18.51
CA PHE A 121 4.22 10.94 -17.44
C PHE A 121 3.77 12.27 -16.84
N VAL A 122 3.66 12.31 -15.52
CA VAL A 122 3.30 13.51 -14.77
C VAL A 122 4.49 13.94 -13.93
N THR A 123 4.79 15.23 -13.98
CA THR A 123 5.73 15.88 -13.06
C THR A 123 4.99 16.22 -11.78
N ILE A 124 5.52 15.78 -10.65
CA ILE A 124 4.99 16.07 -9.32
C ILE A 124 6.01 16.90 -8.60
N ARG A 125 5.58 18.06 -8.09
CA ARG A 125 6.42 18.98 -7.33
C ARG A 125 5.77 19.29 -5.99
N ALA A 126 6.54 19.29 -4.93
CA ALA A 126 6.08 19.69 -3.60
C ALA A 126 7.09 20.66 -2.97
N ASP A 127 6.62 21.55 -2.10
CA ASP A 127 7.47 22.47 -1.36
C ASP A 127 7.21 22.47 0.16
N TYR A 128 8.13 23.09 0.89
CA TYR A 128 8.04 23.28 2.34
C TYR A 128 6.90 24.21 2.80
N ARG A 129 6.16 24.84 1.87
CA ARG A 129 5.03 25.73 2.16
C ARG A 129 3.68 25.02 2.09
N GLY A 130 3.67 23.73 1.76
CA GLY A 130 2.44 22.96 1.62
C GLY A 130 1.79 23.08 0.24
N THR A 131 2.58 23.42 -0.78
CA THR A 131 2.12 23.44 -2.18
C THR A 131 2.45 22.11 -2.84
N LEU A 132 1.44 21.44 -3.40
CA LEU A 132 1.58 20.24 -4.22
C LEU A 132 1.10 20.52 -5.64
N GLU A 133 1.98 20.30 -6.61
CA GLU A 133 1.72 20.55 -8.02
C GLU A 133 1.82 19.25 -8.84
N PHE A 134 0.83 19.05 -9.73
CA PHE A 134 0.87 18.06 -10.80
C PHE A 134 0.93 18.80 -12.14
N SER A 135 1.94 18.53 -12.94
CA SER A 135 2.14 19.19 -14.23
C SER A 135 2.52 18.22 -15.35
N ILE A 136 2.04 18.55 -16.55
CA ILE A 136 2.43 17.93 -17.81
C ILE A 136 2.84 19.06 -18.74
N LEU A 137 4.01 18.92 -19.36
CA LEU A 137 4.51 19.82 -20.37
C LEU A 137 4.99 18.99 -21.55
N ASN A 138 4.33 19.16 -22.70
CA ASN A 138 4.74 18.60 -23.98
C ASN A 138 4.84 19.73 -25.03
N ASP A 139 5.14 19.38 -26.29
CA ASP A 139 5.37 20.34 -27.36
C ASP A 139 4.15 21.22 -27.72
N HIS A 140 2.95 20.83 -27.29
CA HIS A 140 1.69 21.46 -27.69
C HIS A 140 0.93 22.09 -26.54
N VAL A 141 1.04 21.53 -25.33
CA VAL A 141 0.26 21.95 -24.18
C VAL A 141 1.05 21.79 -22.88
N GLY A 142 0.93 22.81 -22.03
CA GLY A 142 1.35 22.77 -20.64
C GLY A 142 0.12 22.85 -19.74
N VAL A 143 -0.11 21.84 -18.91
CA VAL A 143 -1.17 21.85 -17.90
C VAL A 143 -0.54 21.71 -16.53
N ARG A 144 -1.01 22.53 -15.59
CA ARG A 144 -0.56 22.55 -14.21
C ARG A 144 -1.76 22.63 -13.27
N THR A 145 -1.80 21.77 -12.27
CA THR A 145 -2.78 21.79 -11.20
C THR A 145 -2.04 21.92 -9.87
N SER A 146 -2.33 22.99 -9.11
CA SER A 146 -1.75 23.24 -7.78
C SER A 146 -2.79 22.99 -6.68
N PHE A 147 -2.32 22.46 -5.56
CA PHE A 147 -3.06 22.33 -4.31
C PHE A 147 -2.24 23.02 -3.22
N ASP A 148 -2.84 24.01 -2.57
CA ASP A 148 -2.17 24.82 -1.57
C ASP A 148 -2.78 24.56 -0.18
N GLY A 149 -2.03 24.89 0.87
CA GLY A 149 -2.49 24.75 2.26
C GLY A 149 -2.52 23.30 2.75
N LEU A 150 -1.60 22.47 2.25
CA LEU A 150 -1.42 21.09 2.73
C LEU A 150 -0.38 21.04 3.85
N ASP A 151 -0.56 20.12 4.79
CA ASP A 151 0.43 19.87 5.85
C ASP A 151 1.69 19.25 5.24
N THR A 152 2.87 19.71 5.67
CA THR A 152 4.16 19.29 5.11
C THR A 152 5.22 19.14 6.19
N GLU A 153 6.04 18.11 6.05
CA GLU A 153 7.25 17.87 6.83
C GLU A 153 8.45 18.03 5.89
N ALA A 154 9.09 19.20 5.97
CA ALA A 154 10.22 19.56 5.13
C ALA A 154 11.09 20.62 5.83
N LYS A 155 12.37 20.67 5.47
CA LYS A 155 13.25 21.78 5.90
C LYS A 155 12.81 23.07 5.23
N GLU A 156 13.00 24.20 5.91
CA GLU A 156 12.71 25.51 5.31
C GLU A 156 13.48 25.69 4.00
N GLY A 157 12.79 26.10 2.94
CA GLY A 157 13.36 26.23 1.60
C GLY A 157 13.40 24.94 0.77
N ALA A 158 13.06 23.79 1.33
CA ALA A 158 13.10 22.52 0.60
C ALA A 158 12.01 22.44 -0.48
N THR A 159 12.39 21.88 -1.63
CA THR A 159 11.48 21.56 -2.72
C THR A 159 11.84 20.19 -3.29
N GLY A 160 10.84 19.37 -3.55
CA GLY A 160 11.00 18.07 -4.20
C GLY A 160 10.34 18.08 -5.58
N GLN A 161 10.96 17.42 -6.55
CA GLN A 161 10.34 17.17 -7.85
C GLN A 161 10.66 15.76 -8.34
N VAL A 162 9.66 15.09 -8.94
CA VAL A 162 9.81 13.76 -9.51
C VAL A 162 8.91 13.60 -10.73
N VAL A 163 9.32 12.75 -11.68
CA VAL A 163 8.53 12.42 -12.87
C VAL A 163 8.12 10.96 -12.80
N VAL A 164 6.83 10.68 -12.82
CA VAL A 164 6.31 9.32 -12.64
C VAL A 164 5.27 8.95 -13.68
N ASP A 165 5.09 7.65 -13.89
CA ASP A 165 4.01 7.13 -14.71
C ASP A 165 2.67 7.31 -14.00
N SER A 166 1.80 8.15 -14.57
CA SER A 166 0.48 8.46 -14.02
C SER A 166 -0.40 7.22 -13.81
N ARG A 167 -0.18 6.13 -14.58
CA ARG A 167 -0.95 4.88 -14.46
C ARG A 167 -0.72 4.19 -13.12
N GLN A 168 0.49 4.28 -12.56
CA GLN A 168 0.82 3.67 -11.27
C GLN A 168 0.07 4.39 -10.14
N LEU A 169 0.04 5.73 -10.17
CA LEU A 169 -0.67 6.54 -9.20
C LEU A 169 -2.20 6.38 -9.30
N ILE A 170 -2.74 6.34 -10.51
CA ILE A 170 -4.18 6.13 -10.71
C ILE A 170 -4.61 4.78 -10.12
N ARG A 171 -3.82 3.71 -10.32
CA ARG A 171 -4.09 2.39 -9.71
C ARG A 171 -4.01 2.44 -8.19
N LEU A 172 -3.05 3.18 -7.65
CA LEU A 172 -2.87 3.35 -6.22
C LEU A 172 -4.04 4.11 -5.57
N PHE A 173 -4.48 5.21 -6.16
CA PHE A 173 -5.60 6.01 -5.68
C PHE A 173 -6.98 5.38 -5.97
N GLN A 174 -7.02 4.25 -6.67
CA GLN A 174 -8.24 3.46 -6.90
C GLN A 174 -8.54 2.48 -5.77
N VAL A 175 -7.58 2.17 -4.90
CA VAL A 175 -7.76 1.19 -3.83
C VAL A 175 -8.79 1.73 -2.82
N PRO A 176 -9.94 1.05 -2.66
CA PRO A 176 -10.93 1.42 -1.64
C PRO A 176 -10.31 1.37 -0.25
N ASP A 177 -10.80 2.21 0.67
CA ASP A 177 -10.44 2.19 2.09
C ASP A 177 -8.96 2.48 2.44
N ILE A 178 -8.12 2.85 1.46
CA ILE A 178 -6.91 3.62 1.77
C ILE A 178 -7.39 4.93 2.41
N THR A 179 -7.01 5.14 3.68
CA THR A 179 -7.54 6.20 4.53
C THR A 179 -7.49 7.58 3.88
N ALA A 180 -8.35 8.48 4.38
CA ALA A 180 -8.42 9.88 3.95
C ALA A 180 -7.11 10.68 4.16
N LYS A 181 -6.10 10.14 4.86
CA LYS A 181 -4.82 10.79 5.19
C LYS A 181 -3.64 10.02 4.59
N GLY A 182 -3.50 10.09 3.26
CA GLY A 182 -2.29 9.61 2.57
C GLY A 182 -1.18 10.66 2.62
N TYR A 183 0.07 10.23 2.70
CA TYR A 183 1.23 11.12 2.62
C TYR A 183 2.09 10.76 1.41
N LEU A 184 2.72 11.77 0.83
CA LEU A 184 3.56 11.66 -0.34
C LEU A 184 4.94 12.22 -0.01
N SER A 185 5.97 11.38 -0.03
CA SER A 185 7.36 11.81 0.11
C SER A 185 8.05 11.78 -1.24
N ILE A 186 8.66 12.91 -1.61
CA ILE A 186 9.51 13.01 -2.79
C ILE A 186 10.96 12.87 -2.35
N CYS A 187 11.68 11.95 -3.00
CA CYS A 187 13.10 11.74 -2.75
C CYS A 187 13.89 12.14 -4.00
N ASN A 188 14.55 13.31 -3.97
CA ASN A 188 15.37 13.96 -5.00
C ASN A 188 15.48 13.22 -6.34
N HIS A 189 14.50 13.40 -7.21
CA HIS A 189 14.44 12.83 -8.57
C HIS A 189 14.57 11.30 -8.71
N ASN A 190 14.65 10.55 -7.60
CA ASN A 190 14.88 9.10 -7.60
C ASN A 190 13.57 8.34 -7.53
N CYS A 191 12.70 8.69 -6.58
CA CYS A 191 11.45 7.99 -6.38
C CYS A 191 10.42 8.84 -5.63
N LEU A 192 9.19 8.36 -5.71
CA LEU A 192 8.03 8.83 -4.99
C LEU A 192 7.60 7.73 -4.03
N ALA A 193 7.55 8.03 -2.73
CA ALA A 193 7.03 7.11 -1.73
C ALA A 193 5.66 7.59 -1.26
N PHE A 194 4.65 6.74 -1.42
CA PHE A 194 3.30 6.99 -0.91
C PHE A 194 3.04 6.13 0.32
N TYR A 195 2.59 6.79 1.39
CA TYR A 195 2.26 6.17 2.66
C TYR A 195 0.75 6.20 2.84
N ALA A 196 0.14 5.02 2.94
CA ALA A 196 -1.26 4.85 3.29
C ALA A 196 -1.34 4.28 4.70
N PHE A 197 -1.83 5.07 5.64
CA PHE A 197 -2.06 4.63 7.02
C PHE A 197 -3.39 3.88 7.12
N PHE A 198 -3.50 2.88 7.96
CA PHE A 198 -4.77 2.14 8.14
C PHE A 198 -5.69 2.77 9.19
N GLU A 199 -5.14 3.57 10.10
CA GLU A 199 -5.88 4.25 11.16
C GLU A 199 -5.94 5.76 10.89
N THR A 200 -7.10 6.37 11.17
CA THR A 200 -7.23 7.83 11.23
C THR A 200 -6.56 8.35 12.49
N TYR A 201 -5.26 8.62 12.43
CA TYR A 201 -4.60 9.40 13.48
C TYR A 201 -5.08 10.86 13.44
N ASN A 202 -5.53 11.39 14.57
CA ASN A 202 -5.84 12.82 14.76
C ASN A 202 -4.60 13.67 15.09
N SER A 203 -3.44 13.04 15.23
CA SER A 203 -2.13 13.64 15.52
C SER A 203 -1.05 13.08 14.58
N GLU A 204 0.13 13.69 14.56
CA GLU A 204 1.27 13.29 13.72
C GLU A 204 1.48 11.75 13.72
N PRO A 205 1.76 11.14 12.56
CA PRO A 205 1.99 9.71 12.49
C PRO A 205 3.19 9.35 13.36
N ALA A 206 2.97 8.59 14.43
CA ALA A 206 4.06 8.03 15.23
C ALA A 206 4.96 7.18 14.30
N GLU A 207 6.28 7.14 14.56
CA GLU A 207 7.25 6.33 13.78
C GLU A 207 6.82 4.85 13.61
N ASN A 208 5.96 4.34 14.50
CA ASN A 208 5.45 2.98 14.51
C ASN A 208 4.00 2.83 14.02
N SER A 209 3.41 3.86 13.42
CA SER A 209 2.05 3.79 12.88
C SER A 209 2.00 2.85 11.67
N GLU A 210 0.97 2.00 11.64
CA GLU A 210 0.88 0.96 10.62
C GLU A 210 0.48 1.54 9.26
N HIS A 211 1.31 1.29 8.26
CA HIS A 211 1.10 1.84 6.93
C HIS A 211 1.53 0.89 5.83
N LEU A 212 0.93 1.08 4.65
CA LEU A 212 1.44 0.55 3.39
C LEU A 212 2.34 1.60 2.76
N VAL A 213 3.52 1.17 2.33
CA VAL A 213 4.41 1.99 1.50
C VAL A 213 4.32 1.50 0.07
N PHE A 214 4.08 2.42 -0.86
CA PHE A 214 4.19 2.19 -2.29
C PHE A 214 5.29 3.06 -2.85
N ILE A 215 6.28 2.44 -3.48
CA ILE A 215 7.45 3.14 -4.02
C ILE A 215 7.35 3.13 -5.54
N ILE A 216 7.25 4.32 -6.12
CA ILE A 216 7.16 4.53 -7.55
C ILE A 216 8.49 5.13 -8.00
N PRO A 217 9.31 4.41 -8.79
CA PRO A 217 10.56 4.94 -9.28
C PRO A 217 10.30 6.11 -10.23
N SER A 218 11.18 7.11 -10.16
CA SER A 218 11.18 8.21 -11.11
C SER A 218 11.62 7.72 -12.48
N LYS A 219 11.03 8.28 -13.52
CA LYS A 219 11.57 8.12 -14.88
C LYS A 219 12.76 9.07 -15.02
N MET A 220 13.93 8.53 -15.38
CA MET A 220 15.03 9.35 -15.90
C MET A 220 14.55 10.03 -17.19
N LEU A 221 14.58 11.37 -17.19
CA LEU A 221 14.39 12.19 -18.38
C LEU A 221 15.61 12.08 -19.30
#